data_AF-A0A0U1KXC2-F1
#
_entry.id   AF-A0A0U1KXC2-F1
#
_cell.length_a   1.000
_cell.length_b   1.000
_cell.length_c   1.000
_cell.angle_alpha   90.00
_cell.angle_beta   90.00
_cell.angle_gamma   90.00
#
_symmetry.space_group_name_H-M   'P 1'
#
loop_
_entity.id
_entity.type
_entity.pdbx_description
1 polymer ?
#
loop_
_entity_poly.entity_id
_entity_poly.type
_entity_poly.pdbx_seq_one_letter_code
_entity_poly.pdbx_strand_id
1 'polypeptide(L)' 'MPDPRYEDNPFILITVKEALAGTRQHNGGIGACLVCEATGEIVERSPNQQHMPYFRSDLHAEMVVLDR' A
#
# COMPACT_ATOMS: atom_id res chain seq x y z
N MET A 1 -17.09 10.17 -2.06
CA MET A 1 -16.30 10.70 -3.19
C MET A 1 -15.04 11.34 -2.61
N PRO A 2 -13.87 11.22 -3.26
CA PRO A 2 -12.64 11.91 -2.86
C PRO A 2 -12.88 13.42 -2.83
N ASP A 3 -12.36 14.13 -1.82
CA ASP A 3 -12.41 15.60 -1.79
C ASP A 3 -11.33 16.15 -2.72
N PRO A 4 -11.70 16.94 -3.75
CA PRO A 4 -10.77 17.42 -4.78
C PRO A 4 -9.73 18.42 -4.25
N ARG A 5 -9.86 18.91 -3.01
CA ARG A 5 -8.84 19.75 -2.37
C ARG A 5 -7.60 18.97 -1.94
N TYR A 6 -7.67 17.65 -1.93
CA TYR A 6 -6.57 16.78 -1.55
C TYR A 6 -6.30 15.79 -2.68
N GLU A 7 -5.23 16.05 -3.42
CA GLU A 7 -4.85 15.32 -4.64
C GLU A 7 -4.61 13.82 -4.37
N ASP A 8 -4.23 13.47 -3.13
CA ASP A 8 -3.95 12.09 -2.73
C ASP A 8 -5.16 11.28 -2.28
N ASN A 9 -6.33 11.91 -2.12
CA ASN A 9 -7.54 11.22 -1.67
C ASN A 9 -7.96 10.01 -2.54
N PRO A 10 -7.75 9.99 -3.86
CA PRO A 10 -8.00 8.78 -4.64
C PRO A 10 -7.11 7.61 -4.22
N PHE A 11 -5.87 7.88 -3.79
CA PHE A 11 -4.87 6.87 -3.44
C PHE A 11 -5.08 6.30 -2.04
N ILE A 12 -5.67 7.06 -1.11
CA ILE A 12 -5.95 6.57 0.26
C ILE A 12 -6.88 5.35 0.26
N LEU A 13 -7.86 5.29 -0.65
CA LEU A 13 -8.76 4.15 -0.73
C LEU A 13 -8.03 2.89 -1.21
N ILE A 14 -6.96 3.05 -1.99
CA ILE A 14 -6.12 1.95 -2.45
C ILE A 14 -5.27 1.44 -1.29
N THR A 15 -4.59 2.33 -0.56
CA THR A 15 -3.77 1.94 0.59
C THR A 15 -4.60 1.28 1.69
N VAL A 16 -5.84 1.74 1.94
CA VAL A 16 -6.78 1.10 2.88
C VAL A 16 -7.17 -0.32 2.43
N LYS A 17 -7.40 -0.53 1.14
CA LYS A 17 -7.72 -1.88 0.61
C LYS A 17 -6.55 -2.84 0.81
N GLU A 18 -5.33 -2.39 0.54
CA GLU A 18 -4.13 -3.20 0.75
C GLU A 18 -3.87 -3.43 2.25
N ALA A 19 -4.08 -2.44 3.12
CA ALA A 19 -3.99 -2.61 4.57
C ALA A 19 -4.97 -3.70 5.09
N LEU A 20 -6.20 -3.71 4.57
CA LEU A 20 -7.18 -4.76 4.88
C LEU A 20 -6.73 -6.13 4.36
N ALA A 21 -6.11 -6.19 3.18
CA ALA A 21 -5.55 -7.42 2.63
C ALA A 21 -4.40 -7.96 3.51
N GLY A 22 -3.44 -7.11 3.90
CA GLY A 22 -2.34 -7.46 4.81
C GLY A 22 -2.86 -7.96 6.16
N THR A 23 -3.85 -7.28 6.74
CA THR A 23 -4.49 -7.71 8.00
C THR A 23 -5.09 -9.11 7.87
N ARG A 24 -5.81 -9.40 6.78
CA ARG A 24 -6.39 -10.74 6.52
C ARG A 24 -5.32 -11.82 6.32
N GLN A 25 -4.11 -11.43 5.96
CA GLN A 25 -2.95 -12.33 5.83
C GLN A 25 -2.10 -12.39 7.11
N HIS A 26 -2.61 -11.84 8.23
CA HIS A 26 -1.90 -11.76 9.52
C HIS A 26 -0.59 -10.95 9.48
N ASN A 27 -0.48 -10.01 8.55
CA ASN A 27 0.54 -8.97 8.52
C ASN A 27 0.03 -7.67 9.17
N GLY A 28 0.89 -6.66 9.25
CA GLY A 28 0.50 -5.33 9.71
C GLY A 28 -0.61 -4.74 8.84
N GLY A 29 -1.54 -4.00 9.45
CA GLY A 29 -2.63 -3.31 8.75
C GLY A 29 -2.15 -2.06 8.01
N ILE A 30 -1.14 -2.22 7.16
CA ILE A 30 -0.46 -1.18 6.40
C ILE A 30 -0.47 -1.59 4.93
N GLY A 31 -0.83 -0.65 4.07
CA GLY A 31 -0.82 -0.82 2.63
C GLY A 31 -0.21 0.40 1.96
N ALA A 32 0.42 0.19 0.81
CA ALA A 32 1.08 1.23 0.05
C ALA A 32 0.71 1.13 -1.43
N CYS A 33 0.81 2.25 -2.14
CA CYS A 33 0.77 2.28 -3.59
C CYS A 33 1.81 3.27 -4.12
N LEU A 34 2.44 2.92 -5.24
CA LEU A 34 3.35 3.77 -5.98
C LEU A 34 2.58 4.45 -7.11
N VAL A 35 2.69 5.77 -7.21
CA VAL A 35 1.96 6.57 -8.19
C VAL A 35 2.93 7.32 -9.09
N CYS A 36 2.71 7.28 -10.40
CA CYS A 36 3.38 8.15 -11.35
C CYS A 36 2.79 9.56 -11.24
N GLU A 37 3.52 10.49 -10.63
CA GLU A 37 3.05 11.86 -10.37
C GLU A 37 2.57 12.58 -11.64
N ALA A 38 3.25 12.36 -12.77
CA ALA A 38 2.92 13.02 -14.04
C ALA A 38 1.55 12.60 -14.63
N THR A 39 1.08 11.39 -14.32
CA THR A 39 -0.14 10.82 -14.91
C THR A 39 -1.22 10.50 -13.89
N GLY A 40 -0.88 10.43 -12.61
CA GLY A 40 -1.74 9.90 -11.54
C GLY A 40 -1.94 8.38 -11.61
N GLU A 41 -1.19 7.67 -12.47
CA GLU A 41 -1.30 6.22 -12.63
C GLU A 41 -0.71 5.51 -11.41
N ILE A 42 -1.45 4.52 -10.88
CA ILE A 42 -0.92 3.62 -9.85
C ILE A 42 -0.06 2.56 -10.54
N VAL A 43 1.25 2.66 -10.37
CA VAL A 43 2.24 1.77 -10.97
C VAL A 43 2.28 0.43 -10.22
N GLU A 44 2.20 0.47 -8.89
CA GLU A 44 2.27 -0.72 -8.05
C GLU A 44 1.49 -0.52 -6.74
N ARG A 45 1.09 -1.60 -6.07
CA ARG A 45 0.44 -1.54 -4.75
C ARG A 45 0.68 -2.83 -3.97
N SER A 46 0.89 -2.70 -2.66
CA SER A 46 1.16 -3.87 -1.85
C SER A 46 0.68 -3.73 -0.41
N PRO A 47 0.24 -4.84 0.22
CA PRO A 47 0.12 -4.92 1.67
C PRO A 47 1.51 -5.08 2.31
N ASN A 48 1.59 -4.79 3.60
CA ASN A 48 2.72 -5.21 4.44
C ASN A 48 2.87 -6.74 4.43
N GLN A 49 4.12 -7.22 4.44
CA GLN A 49 4.48 -8.66 4.45
C GLN A 49 5.48 -8.98 5.58
N GLN A 50 5.48 -8.18 6.65
CA GLN A 50 6.50 -8.21 7.69
C GLN A 50 6.46 -9.46 8.57
N HIS A 51 5.29 -10.08 8.77
CA HIS A 51 5.09 -11.13 9.77
C HIS A 51 4.92 -12.53 9.18
N MET A 52 4.21 -12.65 8.06
CA MET A 52 3.87 -13.92 7.43
C MET A 52 4.56 -14.07 6.07
N PRO A 53 5.07 -15.27 5.73
CA PRO A 53 5.00 -16.53 6.50
C PRO A 53 6.04 -16.67 7.63
N TYR A 54 7.00 -15.77 7.70
CA TYR A 54 7.95 -15.63 8.80
C TYR A 54 8.39 -14.17 8.89
N PHE A 55 8.86 -13.76 10.06
CA PHE A 55 9.17 -12.37 10.30
C PHE A 55 10.35 -11.87 9.44
N ARG A 56 10.11 -10.77 8.74
CA ARG A 56 11.08 -10.03 7.93
C ARG A 56 10.89 -8.55 8.20
N SER A 57 11.79 -7.97 9.00
CA SER A 57 11.66 -6.58 9.47
C SER A 57 11.64 -5.54 8.34
N ASP A 58 12.14 -5.91 7.17
CA ASP A 58 12.28 -5.10 5.97
C ASP A 58 11.07 -5.15 5.03
N LEU A 59 10.16 -6.12 5.17
CA LEU A 59 8.99 -6.28 4.28
C LEU A 59 7.80 -5.39 4.69
N HIS A 60 8.06 -4.10 4.89
CA HIS A 60 7.02 -3.08 5.06
C HIS A 60 6.35 -2.80 3.72
N ALA A 61 5.12 -2.29 3.75
CA ALA A 61 4.36 -2.09 2.50
C ALA A 61 5.10 -1.18 1.52
N GLU A 62 5.75 -0.13 2.04
CA GLU A 62 6.57 0.83 1.29
C GLU A 62 7.77 0.17 0.62
N MET A 63 8.43 -0.77 1.31
CA MET A 63 9.58 -1.48 0.74
C MET A 63 9.12 -2.49 -0.31
N VAL A 64 7.99 -3.17 -0.08
CA VAL A 64 7.46 -4.16 -1.02
C VAL A 64 7.02 -3.52 -2.34
N VAL A 65 6.45 -2.31 -2.32
CA VAL A 65 6.08 -1.60 -3.57
C VAL A 65 7.29 -1.08 -4.35
N LEU A 66 8.47 -0.94 -3.71
CA LEU A 66 9.71 -0.48 -4.37
C LEU A 66 10.56 -1.65 -4.90
N ASP A 67 10.31 -2.86 -4.44
CA ASP A 67 11.03 -4.08 -4.86
C ASP A 67 10.40 -4.77 -6.09
N ARG A 68 9.17 -4.41 -6.46
CA ARG A 68 8.36 -5.07 -7.49
C ARG A 68 8.35 -4.35 -8.84
#